data_AF-A0A6L2KE44-F1
#
_entry.id   AF-A0A6L2KE44-F1
#
_cell.length_a   1.000
_cell.length_b   1.000
_cell.length_c   1.000
_cell.angle_alpha   90.00
_cell.angle_beta   90.00
_cell.angle_gamma   90.00
#
_symmetry.space_group_name_H-M   'P 1'
#
loop_
_entity.id
_entity.type
_entity.pdbx_description
1 polymer ?
#
loop_
_entity_poly.entity_id
_entity_poly.type
_entity_poly.pdbx_seq_one_letter_code
_entity_poly.pdbx_strand_id
1 'polypeptide(L)'
;MLNAQAEAIKEENVKKENLNGMNKKFKTRADGMIYIEKQSWIPCFRGLRDLIINEPHKTKCSIYHASDKMYHDLKKLYWWPNVKAEVATYVNKCLTCAKVKAEYQKPSGLLVQPEILQWKWEHITMDFVTKLPKIASCQDTI
;
A
#
# COMPACT_ATOMS: atom_id res chain seq x y z
N MET A 1 1.50 -7.31 23.83
CA MET A 1 0.10 -7.17 23.39
C MET A 1 -0.83 -7.05 24.60
N LEU A 2 -0.90 -8.07 25.47
CA LEU A 2 -1.75 -8.08 26.67
C LEU A 2 -1.54 -6.87 27.61
N ASN A 3 -0.28 -6.53 27.93
CA ASN A 3 0.01 -5.33 28.74
C ASN A 3 -0.51 -4.02 28.13
N ALA A 4 -0.48 -3.92 26.80
CA ALA A 4 -0.98 -2.73 26.11
C ALA A 4 -2.51 -2.66 26.15
N GLN A 5 -3.19 -3.81 26.03
CA GLN A 5 -4.65 -3.87 26.18
C GLN A 5 -5.06 -3.53 27.62
N ALA A 6 -4.36 -4.09 28.62
CA ALA A 6 -4.61 -3.78 30.03
C ALA A 6 -4.41 -2.28 30.35
N GLU A 7 -3.39 -1.66 29.77
CA GLU A 7 -3.13 -0.23 29.90
C GLU A 7 -4.22 0.63 29.22
N ALA A 8 -4.70 0.20 28.05
CA ALA A 8 -5.69 0.92 27.25
C ALA A 8 -7.12 0.87 27.82
N ILE A 9 -7.47 -0.18 28.57
CA ILE A 9 -8.80 -0.34 29.19
C ILE A 9 -8.98 0.56 30.41
N LYS A 10 -7.90 1.04 31.01
CA LYS A 10 -7.99 1.98 32.15
C LYS A 10 -8.88 3.16 31.78
N GLU A 11 -9.71 3.59 32.72
CA GLU A 11 -10.74 4.62 32.49
C GLU A 11 -10.16 5.94 31.97
N GLU A 12 -8.95 6.27 32.41
CA GLU A 12 -8.15 7.41 31.94
C GLU A 12 -7.73 7.32 30.46
N ASN A 13 -7.61 6.11 29.92
CA ASN A 13 -7.02 5.81 28.61
C ASN A 13 -8.06 5.39 27.56
N VAL A 14 -9.17 4.80 27.97
CA VAL A 14 -10.19 4.25 27.05
C VAL A 14 -10.77 5.31 26.10
N LYS A 15 -10.81 6.59 26.54
CA LYS A 15 -11.26 7.71 25.71
C LYS A 15 -10.36 7.92 24.48
N LYS A 16 -9.06 7.65 24.59
CA LYS A 16 -8.08 7.82 23.50
C LYS A 16 -8.25 6.77 22.40
N GLU A 17 -8.81 5.62 22.73
CA GLU A 17 -8.99 4.52 21.78
C GLU A 17 -10.07 4.79 20.73
N ASN A 18 -10.96 5.75 20.98
CA ASN A 18 -12.04 6.15 20.06
C ASN A 18 -12.86 4.97 19.52
N LEU A 19 -13.34 4.12 20.44
CA LEU A 19 -13.89 2.81 20.11
C LEU A 19 -15.30 2.86 19.46
N ASN A 20 -15.90 4.04 19.27
CA ASN A 20 -17.22 4.23 18.63
C ASN A 20 -18.31 3.26 19.13
N GLY A 21 -18.35 3.01 20.45
CA GLY A 21 -19.33 2.12 21.07
C GLY A 21 -19.07 0.62 20.89
N MET A 22 -18.00 0.22 20.19
CA MET A 22 -17.62 -1.19 19.99
C MET A 22 -17.15 -1.90 21.27
N ASN A 23 -16.91 -1.17 22.37
CA ASN A 23 -16.53 -1.73 23.67
C ASN A 23 -17.51 -2.79 24.17
N LYS A 24 -18.79 -2.64 23.85
CA LYS A 24 -19.85 -3.58 24.22
C LYS A 24 -19.67 -4.97 23.58
N LYS A 25 -18.86 -5.06 22.52
CA LYS A 25 -18.58 -6.31 21.80
C LYS A 25 -17.28 -6.98 22.25
N PHE A 26 -16.55 -6.39 23.20
CA PHE A 26 -15.32 -6.99 23.71
C PHE A 26 -15.58 -8.34 24.36
N LYS A 27 -14.76 -9.32 23.99
CA LYS A 27 -14.72 -10.64 24.59
C LYS A 27 -13.30 -10.92 25.05
N THR A 28 -13.15 -11.26 26.32
CA THR A 28 -11.88 -11.71 26.89
C THR A 28 -11.77 -13.22 26.73
N ARG A 29 -10.63 -13.69 26.21
CA ARG A 29 -10.35 -15.13 26.05
C ARG A 29 -9.53 -15.65 27.25
N ALA A 30 -9.34 -16.97 27.33
CA ALA A 30 -8.60 -17.62 28.42
C ALA A 30 -7.14 -17.17 28.56
N ASP A 31 -6.55 -16.63 27.50
CA ASP A 31 -5.21 -16.04 27.48
C ASP A 31 -5.17 -14.59 28.00
N GLY A 32 -6.31 -14.03 28.42
CA GLY A 32 -6.45 -12.65 28.91
C GLY A 32 -6.47 -11.59 27.80
N MET A 33 -6.42 -11.97 26.53
CA MET A 33 -6.50 -11.02 25.42
C MET A 33 -7.95 -10.68 25.06
N ILE A 34 -8.13 -9.45 24.59
CA ILE A 34 -9.42 -8.91 24.17
C ILE A 34 -9.60 -9.02 22.66
N TYR A 35 -10.78 -9.46 22.28
CA TYR A 35 -11.21 -9.65 20.90
C TYR A 35 -12.51 -8.91 20.63
N ILE A 36 -12.66 -8.45 19.38
CA ILE A 36 -13.97 -8.13 18.80
C ILE A 36 -14.28 -9.20 17.76
N GLU A 37 -15.41 -9.88 17.95
CA GLU A 37 -15.83 -11.01 17.10
C GLU A 37 -14.78 -12.14 17.09
N LYS A 38 -13.93 -12.18 16.04
CA LYS A 38 -12.83 -13.15 15.88
C LYS A 38 -11.46 -12.47 15.71
N GLN A 39 -11.41 -11.15 15.83
CA GLN A 39 -10.22 -10.32 15.60
C GLN A 39 -9.66 -9.83 16.93
N SER A 40 -8.34 -9.87 17.08
CA SER A 40 -7.67 -9.34 18.26
C SER A 40 -7.75 -7.82 18.25
N TRP A 41 -8.18 -7.21 19.35
CA TRP A 41 -8.23 -5.76 19.43
C TRP A 41 -6.83 -5.17 19.61
N ILE A 42 -6.46 -4.18 18.80
CA ILE A 42 -5.16 -3.50 18.89
C ILE A 42 -5.34 -2.10 19.51
N PRO A 43 -4.80 -1.87 20.71
CA PRO A 43 -4.86 -0.55 21.33
C PRO A 43 -3.97 0.46 20.58
N CYS A 44 -4.29 1.76 20.70
CA CYS A 44 -3.44 2.86 20.20
C CYS A 44 -2.18 3.08 21.05
N PHE A 45 -1.95 2.25 22.07
CA PHE A 45 -0.81 2.35 22.98
C PHE A 45 0.40 1.56 22.48
N ARG A 46 1.59 2.03 22.90
CA ARG A 46 2.89 1.36 22.65
C ARG A 46 3.27 1.17 21.18
N GLY A 47 2.69 1.95 20.27
CA GLY A 47 3.00 1.87 18.83
C GLY A 47 2.67 0.52 18.19
N LEU A 48 1.76 -0.27 18.79
CA LEU A 48 1.44 -1.61 18.28
C LEU A 48 0.84 -1.58 16.88
N ARG A 49 -0.01 -0.59 16.58
CA ARG A 49 -0.62 -0.43 15.25
C ARG A 49 0.44 -0.26 14.17
N ASP A 50 1.43 0.60 14.41
CA ASP A 50 2.54 0.83 13.47
C ASP A 50 3.40 -0.42 13.27
N LEU A 51 3.68 -1.16 14.35
CA LEU A 51 4.42 -2.43 14.27
C LEU A 51 3.68 -3.45 13.39
N ILE A 52 2.38 -3.60 13.59
CA ILE A 52 1.53 -4.53 12.83
C ILE A 52 1.41 -4.09 11.36
N ILE A 53 1.24 -2.80 11.09
CA ILE A 53 1.14 -2.28 9.72
C ILE A 53 2.49 -2.39 8.97
N ASN A 54 3.62 -2.26 9.68
CA ASN A 54 4.96 -2.32 9.09
C ASN A 54 5.48 -3.77 8.91
N GLU A 55 4.99 -4.74 9.68
CA GLU A 55 5.41 -6.14 9.60
C GLU A 55 5.28 -6.75 8.19
N PRO A 56 4.15 -6.60 7.46
CA PRO A 56 4.04 -7.04 6.08
C PRO A 56 5.16 -6.43 5.21
N HIS A 57 5.45 -5.15 5.40
CA HIS A 57 6.43 -4.40 4.61
C HIS A 57 7.89 -4.86 4.77
N LYS A 58 8.23 -5.52 5.89
CA LYS A 58 9.58 -6.11 6.08
C LYS A 58 9.79 -7.39 5.29
N THR A 59 8.72 -8.09 4.92
CA THR A 59 8.81 -9.30 4.08
C THR A 59 8.87 -8.92 2.61
N LYS A 60 9.74 -9.58 1.83
CA LYS A 60 9.95 -9.34 0.38
C LYS A 60 8.66 -9.36 -0.46
N CYS A 61 7.57 -9.94 0.05
CA CYS A 61 6.30 -10.12 -0.65
C CYS A 61 5.36 -8.91 -0.59
N SER A 62 5.70 -7.82 0.10
CA SER A 62 4.82 -6.66 0.31
C SER A 62 4.95 -5.54 -0.70
N ILE A 63 6.02 -5.55 -1.51
CA ILE A 63 6.36 -4.46 -2.44
C ILE A 63 5.26 -4.25 -3.48
N TYR A 64 4.45 -5.27 -3.76
CA TYR A 64 3.40 -5.25 -4.78
C TYR A 64 1.97 -5.16 -4.24
N HIS A 65 1.77 -5.09 -2.92
CA HIS A 65 0.43 -5.18 -2.38
C HIS A 65 -0.22 -3.80 -2.32
N ALA A 66 -1.35 -3.64 -3.03
CA ALA A 66 -2.22 -2.48 -2.91
C ALA A 66 -2.72 -2.33 -1.45
N SER A 67 -3.01 -1.10 -1.03
CA SER A 67 -3.56 -0.78 0.29
C SER A 67 -4.74 -1.66 0.66
N ASP A 68 -5.59 -2.01 -0.32
CA ASP A 68 -6.74 -2.88 -0.10
C ASP A 68 -6.35 -4.30 0.31
N LYS A 69 -5.34 -4.89 -0.32
CA LYS A 69 -4.85 -6.22 0.05
C LYS A 69 -4.31 -6.22 1.48
N MET A 70 -3.52 -5.20 1.83
CA MET A 70 -2.96 -5.07 3.17
C MET A 70 -4.07 -4.90 4.23
N TYR A 71 -5.09 -4.10 3.93
CA TYR A 71 -6.27 -3.98 4.78
C TYR A 71 -7.01 -5.31 4.94
N HIS A 72 -7.24 -6.05 3.85
CA HIS A 72 -7.92 -7.34 3.91
C HIS A 72 -7.16 -8.40 4.72
N ASP A 73 -5.83 -8.41 4.64
CA ASP A 73 -5.00 -9.33 5.41
C ASP A 73 -5.00 -8.98 6.90
N LEU A 74 -4.82 -7.70 7.25
CA LEU A 74 -4.89 -7.24 8.64
C LEU A 74 -6.27 -7.46 9.25
N LYS A 75 -7.34 -7.19 8.50
CA LYS A 75 -8.73 -7.38 8.95
C LYS A 75 -9.05 -8.83 9.31
N LYS A 76 -8.32 -9.83 8.80
CA LYS A 76 -8.57 -11.24 9.19
C LYS A 76 -8.19 -11.50 10.66
N LEU A 77 -7.18 -10.80 11.17
CA LEU A 77 -6.54 -11.11 12.44
C LEU A 77 -6.76 -10.03 13.50
N TYR A 78 -6.88 -8.78 13.07
CA TYR A 78 -6.79 -7.61 13.94
C TYR A 78 -7.93 -6.63 13.72
N TRP A 79 -8.27 -5.91 14.78
CA TRP A 79 -9.28 -4.86 14.76
C TRP A 79 -8.86 -3.66 15.59
N TRP A 80 -9.05 -2.47 15.05
CA TRP A 80 -9.07 -1.20 15.77
C TRP A 80 -9.89 -0.17 14.98
N PRO A 81 -10.30 0.94 15.59
CA PRO A 81 -10.99 1.99 14.85
C PRO A 81 -10.13 2.52 13.71
N ASN A 82 -10.73 2.74 12.54
CA ASN A 82 -10.07 3.34 11.37
C ASN A 82 -8.91 2.56 10.74
N VAL A 83 -8.83 1.22 10.90
CA VAL A 83 -7.80 0.37 10.25
C VAL A 83 -7.58 0.73 8.77
N LYS A 84 -8.66 0.83 7.99
CA LYS A 84 -8.57 1.11 6.55
C LYS A 84 -7.89 2.45 6.26
N ALA A 85 -8.19 3.49 7.05
CA ALA A 85 -7.62 4.82 6.87
C ALA A 85 -6.15 4.87 7.32
N GLU A 86 -5.80 4.19 8.42
CA GLU A 86 -4.41 4.09 8.88
C GLU A 86 -3.54 3.34 7.87
N VAL A 87 -4.03 2.22 7.31
CA VAL A 87 -3.37 1.46 6.24
C VAL A 87 -3.15 2.33 4.99
N ALA A 88 -4.18 3.06 4.55
CA ALA A 88 -4.06 3.95 3.39
C ALA A 88 -3.03 5.06 3.63
N THR A 89 -3.04 5.66 4.81
CA THR A 89 -2.09 6.71 5.23
C THR A 89 -0.66 6.16 5.25
N TYR A 90 -0.47 4.95 5.77
CA TYR A 90 0.83 4.29 5.80
C TYR A 90 1.38 4.03 4.39
N VAL A 91 0.57 3.43 3.50
CA VAL A 91 0.99 3.11 2.13
C VAL A 91 1.30 4.39 1.35
N ASN A 92 0.53 5.46 1.54
CA ASN A 92 0.80 6.77 0.93
C ASN A 92 2.13 7.41 1.39
N LYS A 93 2.58 7.12 2.61
CA LYS A 93 3.88 7.60 3.14
C LYS A 93 5.07 6.72 2.73
N CYS A 94 4.82 5.51 2.20
CA CYS A 94 5.88 4.58 1.83
C CYS A 94 6.52 4.94 0.49
N LEU A 95 7.77 5.37 0.50
CA LEU A 95 8.54 5.72 -0.71
C LEU A 95 8.67 4.53 -1.68
N THR A 96 8.86 3.32 -1.17
CA THR A 96 8.95 2.12 -2.00
C THR A 96 7.63 1.86 -2.72
N CYS A 97 6.50 1.97 -2.02
CA CYS A 97 5.18 1.85 -2.63
C CYS A 97 4.92 2.94 -3.66
N ALA A 98 5.32 4.19 -3.38
CA ALA A 98 5.15 5.30 -4.31
C ALA A 98 5.94 5.08 -5.62
N LYS A 99 7.18 4.57 -5.54
CA LYS A 99 8.03 4.32 -6.72
C LYS A 99 7.52 3.21 -7.64
N VAL A 100 6.85 2.19 -7.09
CA VAL A 100 6.35 1.04 -7.86
C VAL A 100 4.89 1.18 -8.27
N LYS A 101 4.17 2.18 -7.74
CA LYS A 101 2.77 2.42 -8.07
C LYS A 101 2.69 2.91 -9.52
N ALA A 102 2.18 2.07 -10.40
CA ALA A 102 1.87 2.47 -11.76
C ALA A 102 0.89 3.65 -11.75
N GLU A 103 1.15 4.66 -12.57
CA GLU A 103 0.19 5.71 -12.83
C GLU A 103 -0.97 5.12 -13.65
N TYR A 104 -2.10 4.92 -12.98
CA TYR A 104 -3.34 4.51 -13.64
C TYR A 104 -4.15 5.71 -14.17
N GLN A 105 -3.64 6.93 -13.98
CA GLN A 105 -4.25 8.12 -14.54
C GLN A 105 -3.91 8.19 -16.02
N LYS A 106 -4.92 8.50 -16.84
CA LYS A 106 -4.68 8.79 -18.26
C LYS A 106 -3.72 10.00 -18.31
N PRO A 107 -2.64 9.96 -19.11
CA PRO A 107 -1.78 11.12 -19.26
C PRO A 107 -2.63 12.32 -19.60
N SER A 108 -2.56 13.36 -18.77
CA SER A 108 -3.32 14.58 -18.96
C SER A 108 -2.69 15.35 -20.11
N GLY A 109 -3.36 15.35 -21.26
CA GLY A 109 -2.95 16.07 -22.46
C GLY A 109 -3.86 15.68 -23.62
N LEU A 110 -4.18 16.65 -24.47
CA LEU A 110 -4.67 16.32 -25.81
C LEU A 110 -3.48 15.72 -26.58
N LEU A 111 -3.72 14.62 -27.29
CA LEU A 111 -2.78 14.19 -28.32
C LEU A 111 -2.77 15.30 -29.37
N VAL A 112 -1.75 16.16 -29.30
CA VAL A 112 -1.53 17.21 -30.29
C VAL A 112 -0.94 16.52 -31.51
N GLN A 113 -1.67 16.57 -32.63
CA GLN A 113 -1.12 16.18 -33.90
C GLN A 113 -0.01 17.20 -34.26
N PRO A 114 1.19 16.74 -34.65
CA PRO A 114 2.21 17.66 -35.16
C PRO A 114 1.67 18.42 -36.38
N GLU A 115 2.16 19.65 -36.59
CA GLU A 115 1.73 20.48 -37.72
C GLU A 115 1.92 19.76 -39.04
N ILE A 116 0.94 19.89 -39.93
CA ILE A 116 1.03 19.35 -41.29
C ILE A 116 2.08 20.15 -42.04
N LEU A 117 3.19 19.50 -42.35
CA LEU A 117 4.30 20.07 -43.10
C LEU A 117 3.87 20.42 -44.52
N GLN A 118 4.29 21.58 -45.02
CA GLN A 118 3.88 22.10 -46.33
C GLN A 118 4.74 21.52 -47.45
N TRP A 119 5.96 21.06 -47.14
CA TRP A 119 6.92 20.57 -48.13
C TRP A 119 7.59 19.25 -47.72
N LYS A 120 8.05 18.52 -48.73
CA LYS A 120 8.85 17.31 -48.54
C LYS A 120 10.17 17.67 -47.85
N TRP A 121 10.59 16.83 -46.89
CA TRP A 121 11.86 16.96 -46.15
C TRP A 121 11.97 18.11 -45.14
N GLU A 122 10.87 18.78 -44.79
CA GLU A 122 10.89 19.82 -43.75
C GLU A 122 11.25 19.27 -42.37
N HIS A 123 10.78 18.07 -42.04
CA HIS A 123 11.20 17.33 -40.84
C HIS A 123 11.53 15.88 -41.19
N ILE A 124 12.63 15.39 -40.64
CA ILE A 124 13.05 14.00 -40.73
C ILE A 124 13.14 13.45 -39.31
N THR A 125 12.34 12.44 -38.99
CA THR A 125 12.43 11.69 -37.75
C THR A 125 13.16 10.38 -38.02
N MET A 126 14.17 10.06 -37.21
CA MET A 126 14.93 8.81 -37.30
C MET A 126 14.75 8.03 -36.00
N ASP A 127 14.52 6.73 -36.11
CA ASP A 127 14.49 5.80 -34.99
C ASP A 127 15.36 4.58 -35.30
N PHE A 128 15.88 3.93 -34.26
CA PHE A 128 16.77 2.78 -34.39
C PHE A 128 16.03 1.48 -34.04
N VAL A 129 15.99 0.55 -34.98
CA VAL A 129 15.53 -0.81 -34.70
C VAL A 129 16.71 -1.62 -34.17
N THR A 130 16.69 -1.93 -32.87
CA THR A 130 17.69 -2.82 -32.26
C THR A 130 17.17 -4.26 -32.17
N LYS A 131 18.07 -5.25 -32.22
CA LYS A 131 17.80 -6.71 -32.12
C LYS A 131 17.21 -7.37 -33.38
N LEU A 132 17.82 -7.12 -34.54
CA LEU A 132 17.52 -7.88 -35.75
C LEU A 132 18.14 -9.29 -35.70
N PRO A 133 17.57 -10.30 -36.40
CA PRO A 133 18.21 -11.60 -36.56
C PRO A 133 19.59 -11.47 -37.19
N LYS A 134 20.58 -12.21 -36.69
CA LYS A 134 21.93 -12.22 -37.29
C LYS A 134 21.85 -12.76 -38.71
N ILE A 135 22.39 -11.99 -39.66
CA ILE A 135 22.57 -12.44 -41.03
C ILE A 135 23.73 -13.45 -41.04
N ALA A 136 23.63 -14.48 -41.88
CA ALA A 136 24.56 -15.62 -41.91
C ALA A 136 26.04 -15.23 -42.16
N SER A 137 26.31 -14.03 -42.68
CA SER A 137 27.66 -13.54 -42.99
C SER A 137 28.38 -12.85 -41.81
N CYS A 138 27.79 -12.78 -40.60
CA CYS A 138 28.42 -12.19 -39.41
C CYS A 138 29.09 -10.82 -39.69
N GLN A 139 28.38 -9.94 -40.38
CA GLN A 139 28.82 -8.58 -40.66
C GLN A 139 27.78 -7.64 -40.06
N ASP A 140 27.87 -7.44 -38.75
CA ASP A 140 27.06 -6.44 -38.05
C ASP A 140 27.89 -5.15 -37.98
N THR A 141 27.56 -4.14 -38.78
CA THR A 141 27.99 -2.75 -38.53
C THR A 141 26.75 -1.93 -38.18
N ILE A 142 26.92 -1.03 -37.20
CA ILE A 142 25.90 -0.19 -36.55
C ILE A 142 24.98 0.50 -37.56
#